data_AF-A7UGC0-F1
#
_entry.id   AF-A7UGC0-F1
#
_cell.length_a   1.000
_cell.length_b   1.000
_cell.length_c   1.000
_cell.angle_alpha   90.00
_cell.angle_beta   90.00
_cell.angle_gamma   90.00
#
_symmetry.space_group_name_H-M   'P 1'
#
loop_
_entity.id
_entity.type
_entity.pdbx_description
1 polymer ?
#
loop_
_entity_poly.entity_id
_entity_poly.type
_entity_poly.pdbx_seq_one_letter_code
_entity_poly.pdbx_strand_id
1 'polypeptide(L)'
;EMKKRSFIHEGMHRLFDSFPDNAHPMAVLQGAVSSLSAFYPDHLNMNVKEEYMEMAARIVAKIPTIVATAYRYKHGFPMAYPNLDRGFTENFLYMLRTYPYDHVELKPIEVKALDTVFMLHADHEQNASTSTVR
;
A
#
# COMPACT_ATOMS: atom_id res chain seq x y z
N GLU A 1 -0.06 -0.86 15.90
CA GLU A 1 -0.48 -2.09 15.18
C GLU A 1 -0.49 -1.90 13.66
N MET A 2 -1.26 -0.94 13.13
CA MET A 2 -1.32 -0.61 11.68
C MET A 2 0.04 -0.40 11.03
N LYS A 3 0.96 0.34 11.68
CA LYS A 3 2.32 0.54 11.18
C LYS A 3 3.09 -0.77 10.96
N LYS A 4 2.93 -1.77 11.84
CA LYS A 4 3.56 -3.09 11.67
C LYS A 4 2.90 -3.89 10.54
N ARG A 5 1.57 -3.77 10.38
CA ARG A 5 0.83 -4.40 9.27
C ARG A 5 1.24 -3.84 7.90
N SER A 6 1.85 -2.66 7.83
CA SER A 6 2.26 -2.04 6.57
C SER A 6 3.37 -2.80 5.82
N PHE A 7 4.13 -3.66 6.51
CA PHE A 7 5.10 -4.54 5.87
C PHE A 7 4.36 -5.59 5.04
N ILE A 8 4.76 -5.77 3.78
CA ILE A 8 4.25 -6.85 2.93
C ILE A 8 5.09 -8.12 3.12
N HIS A 9 4.53 -9.28 2.80
CA HIS A 9 5.29 -10.53 2.87
C HIS A 9 6.43 -10.48 1.86
N GLU A 10 7.65 -10.91 2.21
CA GLU A 10 8.82 -10.80 1.31
C GLU A 10 8.63 -11.52 -0.04
N GLY A 11 7.86 -12.62 -0.04
CA GLY A 11 7.45 -13.29 -1.28
C GLY A 11 6.64 -12.41 -2.24
N MET A 12 5.95 -11.38 -1.75
CA MET A 12 5.27 -10.40 -2.60
C MET A 12 6.26 -9.51 -3.37
N HIS A 13 7.47 -9.27 -2.86
CA HIS A 13 8.47 -8.50 -3.61
C HIS A 13 8.83 -9.21 -4.93
N ARG A 14 8.92 -10.54 -4.91
CA ARG A 14 9.15 -11.36 -6.11
C ARG A 14 7.99 -11.32 -7.11
N LEU A 15 6.76 -11.06 -6.64
CA LEU A 15 5.62 -10.85 -7.53
C LEU A 15 5.82 -9.59 -8.37
N PHE A 16 6.42 -8.54 -7.82
CA PHE A 16 6.70 -7.33 -8.58
C PHE A 16 7.70 -7.58 -9.71
N ASP A 17 8.73 -8.39 -9.46
CA ASP A 17 9.72 -8.82 -10.46
C ASP A 17 9.11 -9.64 -11.61
N SER A 18 7.90 -10.18 -11.42
CA SER A 18 7.21 -10.97 -12.43
C SER A 18 6.38 -10.12 -13.40
N PHE A 19 6.15 -8.83 -13.10
CA PHE A 19 5.43 -7.94 -14.00
C PHE A 19 6.35 -7.39 -15.09
N PRO A 20 5.84 -7.18 -16.32
CA PRO A 20 6.60 -6.48 -17.35
C PRO A 20 7.00 -5.06 -16.93
N ASP A 21 8.20 -4.61 -17.32
CA ASP A 21 8.73 -3.28 -16.96
C ASP A 21 7.80 -2.12 -17.35
N ASN A 22 7.10 -2.25 -18.49
CA ASN A 22 6.16 -1.26 -19.00
C ASN A 22 4.70 -1.51 -18.58
N ALA A 23 4.45 -2.36 -17.59
CA ALA A 23 3.11 -2.60 -17.10
C ALA A 23 2.46 -1.32 -16.55
N HIS A 24 1.17 -1.13 -16.82
CA HIS A 24 0.44 0.00 -16.30
C HIS A 24 0.36 -0.10 -14.75
N PRO A 25 0.66 0.97 -13.97
CA PRO A 25 0.70 0.89 -12.51
C PRO A 25 -0.59 0.35 -11.87
N MET A 26 -1.75 0.68 -12.44
CA MET A 26 -3.03 0.16 -11.94
C MET A 26 -3.18 -1.36 -12.14
N ALA A 27 -2.62 -1.94 -13.21
CA ALA A 27 -2.67 -3.37 -13.44
C ALA A 27 -1.78 -4.12 -12.42
N VAL A 28 -0.59 -3.57 -12.15
CA VAL A 28 0.31 -4.08 -11.10
C VAL A 28 -0.35 -3.99 -9.73
N LEU A 29 -0.98 -2.85 -9.41
CA LEU A 29 -1.70 -2.65 -8.16
C LEU A 29 -2.84 -3.67 -7.98
N GLN A 30 -3.67 -3.86 -9.01
CA GLN A 30 -4.76 -4.83 -8.99
C GLN A 30 -4.23 -6.25 -8.71
N GLY A 31 -3.22 -6.70 -9.46
CA GLY A 31 -2.62 -8.02 -9.27
C GLY A 31 -2.00 -8.21 -7.88
N ALA A 32 -1.27 -7.20 -7.39
CA ALA A 32 -0.67 -7.23 -6.07
C ALA A 32 -1.71 -7.27 -4.94
N VAL A 33 -2.78 -6.48 -5.03
CA VAL A 33 -3.87 -6.49 -4.04
C VAL A 33 -4.61 -7.83 -4.06
N SER A 34 -4.93 -8.38 -5.23
CA SER A 34 -5.55 -9.71 -5.34
C SER A 34 -4.69 -10.81 -4.72
N SER A 35 -3.36 -10.73 -4.87
CA SER A 35 -2.43 -11.70 -4.31
C SER A 35 -2.44 -11.77 -2.76
N LEU A 36 -2.90 -10.71 -2.06
CA LEU A 36 -2.99 -10.70 -0.60
C LEU A 36 -3.80 -11.88 -0.05
N SER A 37 -4.83 -12.32 -0.78
CA SER A 37 -5.64 -13.48 -0.41
C SER A 37 -4.81 -14.78 -0.33
N ALA A 38 -3.81 -14.94 -1.19
CA ALA A 38 -2.92 -16.09 -1.20
C ALA A 38 -1.88 -16.04 -0.07
N PHE A 39 -1.41 -14.84 0.30
CA PHE A 39 -0.42 -14.66 1.37
C PHE A 39 -1.04 -14.65 2.77
N TYR A 40 -2.35 -14.40 2.88
CA TYR A 40 -3.05 -14.27 4.16
C TYR A 40 -4.36 -15.10 4.20
N PRO A 41 -4.28 -16.44 4.06
CA PRO A 41 -5.45 -17.31 3.96
C PRO A 41 -6.27 -17.38 5.26
N ASP A 42 -5.66 -17.11 6.42
CA ASP A 42 -6.30 -17.30 7.73
C ASP A 42 -7.38 -16.26 8.08
N HIS A 43 -7.63 -15.27 7.21
CA HIS A 43 -8.52 -14.14 7.49
C HIS A 43 -9.52 -13.92 6.34
N LEU A 44 -9.97 -15.02 5.73
CA LEU A 44 -10.84 -15.01 4.56
C LEU A 44 -12.31 -15.29 4.90
N ASN A 45 -12.63 -15.72 6.13
CA ASN A 45 -14.00 -16.01 6.51
C ASN A 45 -14.79 -14.72 6.80
N MET A 46 -15.64 -14.32 5.84
CA MET A 46 -16.46 -13.12 5.97
C MET A 46 -17.57 -13.23 7.03
N ASN A 47 -17.86 -14.44 7.54
CA ASN A 47 -18.86 -14.63 8.59
C ASN A 47 -18.30 -14.39 10.00
N VAL A 48 -16.97 -14.32 10.14
CA VAL A 48 -16.29 -14.09 11.42
C VAL A 48 -15.79 -12.66 11.46
N LYS A 49 -16.29 -11.88 12.42
CA LYS A 49 -16.02 -10.44 12.53
C LYS A 49 -14.55 -10.13 12.65
N GLU A 50 -13.86 -10.89 13.47
CA GLU A 50 -12.45 -10.72 13.78
C GLU A 50 -11.58 -10.95 12.54
N GLU A 51 -11.93 -11.94 11.72
CA GLU A 51 -11.20 -12.28 10.49
C GLU A 51 -11.32 -11.18 9.43
N TYR A 52 -12.54 -10.77 9.06
CA TYR A 52 -12.67 -9.76 8.00
C TYR A 52 -12.17 -8.38 8.45
N MET A 53 -12.28 -8.03 9.73
CA MET A 53 -11.72 -6.78 10.26
C MET A 53 -10.19 -6.79 10.22
N GLU A 54 -9.56 -7.92 10.51
CA GLU A 54 -8.11 -8.08 10.38
C GLU A 54 -7.67 -7.95 8.92
N MET A 55 -8.39 -8.57 7.99
CA MET A 55 -8.10 -8.43 6.55
C MET A 55 -8.28 -6.98 6.07
N ALA A 56 -9.36 -6.31 6.49
CA ALA A 56 -9.60 -4.90 6.17
C ALA A 56 -8.45 -4.00 6.68
N ALA A 57 -8.02 -4.20 7.92
CA ALA A 57 -6.88 -3.48 8.51
C ALA A 57 -5.58 -3.74 7.73
N ARG A 58 -5.34 -4.98 7.28
CA ARG A 58 -4.18 -5.32 6.45
C ARG A 58 -4.22 -4.64 5.09
N ILE A 59 -5.36 -4.63 4.41
CA ILE A 59 -5.51 -3.97 3.12
C ILE A 59 -5.17 -2.48 3.26
N VAL A 60 -5.79 -1.78 4.21
CA VAL A 60 -5.52 -0.34 4.44
C VAL A 60 -4.06 -0.09 4.80
N ALA A 61 -3.45 -0.92 5.65
CA ALA A 61 -2.06 -0.75 6.05
C ALA A 61 -1.05 -1.02 4.91
N LYS A 62 -1.34 -1.98 4.02
CA LYS A 62 -0.40 -2.47 2.99
C LYS A 62 -0.52 -1.73 1.66
N ILE A 63 -1.68 -1.14 1.34
CA ILE A 63 -1.87 -0.39 0.09
C ILE A 63 -0.76 0.65 -0.15
N PRO A 64 -0.38 1.52 0.82
CA PRO A 64 0.69 2.47 0.60
C PRO A 64 2.03 1.82 0.23
N THR A 65 2.37 0.70 0.89
CA THR A 65 3.60 -0.05 0.62
C THR A 65 3.56 -0.71 -0.75
N ILE A 66 2.42 -1.28 -1.15
CA ILE A 66 2.21 -1.89 -2.48
C ILE A 66 2.36 -0.81 -3.56
N VAL A 67 1.70 0.33 -3.40
CA VAL A 67 1.74 1.45 -4.36
C VAL A 67 3.16 2.03 -4.47
N ALA A 68 3.83 2.25 -3.33
CA ALA A 68 5.21 2.73 -3.33
C ALA A 68 6.16 1.73 -3.99
N THR A 69 6.00 0.42 -3.72
CA THR A 69 6.80 -0.63 -4.37
C THR A 69 6.58 -0.66 -5.88
N ALA A 70 5.32 -0.58 -6.34
CA ALA A 70 4.99 -0.53 -7.76
C ALA A 70 5.59 0.71 -8.45
N TYR A 71 5.51 1.88 -7.81
CA TYR A 71 6.12 3.12 -8.32
C TYR A 71 7.64 2.95 -8.47
N ARG A 72 8.30 2.44 -7.44
CA ARG A 72 9.76 2.28 -7.43
C ARG A 72 10.22 1.23 -8.44
N TYR A 73 9.51 0.11 -8.53
CA TYR A 73 9.77 -0.94 -9.52
C TYR A 73 9.74 -0.38 -10.94
N LYS A 74 8.69 0.38 -11.29
CA LYS A 74 8.57 1.03 -12.60
C LYS A 74 9.75 1.97 -12.93
N HIS A 75 10.38 2.58 -11.94
CA HIS A 75 11.52 3.49 -12.15
C HIS A 75 12.88 2.81 -11.96
N GLY A 76 12.91 1.50 -11.66
CA GLY A 76 14.16 0.77 -11.36
C GLY A 76 14.83 1.20 -10.05
N PHE A 77 14.07 1.79 -9.11
CA PHE A 77 14.60 2.22 -7.82
C PHE A 77 14.66 1.04 -6.82
N PRO A 78 15.64 1.03 -5.90
CA PRO A 78 15.74 -0.02 -4.87
C PRO A 78 14.50 0.00 -4.00
N MET A 79 13.99 -1.15 -3.55
CA MET A 79 12.76 -1.21 -2.74
C MET A 79 12.92 -0.45 -1.40
N ALA A 80 11.84 0.17 -0.94
CA ALA A 80 11.81 0.92 0.31
C ALA A 80 10.91 0.21 1.32
N TYR A 81 11.43 0.04 2.55
CA TYR A 81 10.65 -0.53 3.64
C TYR A 81 9.89 0.55 4.42
N PRO A 82 8.73 0.21 5.00
CA PRO A 82 8.03 1.11 5.91
C PRO A 82 8.90 1.50 7.11
N ASN A 83 8.87 2.78 7.46
CA ASN A 83 9.49 3.32 8.66
C ASN A 83 8.43 3.45 9.78
N LEU A 84 8.64 2.74 10.89
CA LEU A 84 7.69 2.67 12.01
C LEU A 84 7.60 3.98 12.81
N ASP A 85 8.57 4.87 12.70
CA ASP A 85 8.58 6.15 13.41
C ASP A 85 7.70 7.19 12.71
N ARG A 86 7.43 7.01 11.41
CA ARG A 86 6.65 7.96 10.59
C ARG A 86 5.14 7.74 10.66
N GLY A 87 4.37 8.79 10.41
CA GLY A 87 2.89 8.74 10.27
C GLY A 87 2.45 7.99 9.00
N PHE A 88 1.14 7.76 8.80
CA PHE A 88 0.62 7.02 7.63
C PHE A 88 1.03 7.67 6.30
N THR A 89 0.62 8.92 6.10
CA THR A 89 0.89 9.70 4.89
C THR A 89 2.38 10.03 4.75
N GLU A 90 3.02 10.36 5.86
CA GLU A 90 4.45 10.63 5.92
C GLU A 90 5.29 9.41 5.50
N ASN A 91 4.93 8.23 5.99
CA ASN A 91 5.61 6.98 5.64
C ASN A 91 5.46 6.65 4.15
N PHE A 92 4.28 6.91 3.57
CA PHE A 92 4.08 6.74 2.13
C PHE A 92 5.00 7.65 1.31
N LEU A 93 5.06 8.95 1.64
CA LEU A 93 5.97 9.90 0.99
C LEU A 93 7.45 9.50 1.17
N TYR A 94 7.81 9.03 2.36
CA TYR A 94 9.13 8.53 2.66
C TYR A 94 9.49 7.35 1.74
N MET A 95 8.62 6.35 1.64
CA MET A 95 8.86 5.18 0.79
C MET A 95 9.02 5.57 -0.68
N LEU A 96 8.28 6.57 -1.17
CA LEU A 96 8.43 7.05 -2.55
C LEU A 96 9.80 7.71 -2.83
N ARG A 97 10.38 8.40 -1.85
CA ARG A 97 11.55 9.28 -2.06
C ARG A 97 12.88 8.73 -1.53
N THR A 98 12.84 7.76 -0.63
CA THR A 98 14.06 7.27 0.04
C THR A 98 15.01 6.57 -0.93
N TYR A 99 16.30 6.77 -0.73
CA TYR A 99 17.38 5.98 -1.31
C TYR A 99 18.26 5.38 -0.18
N PRO A 100 18.99 4.29 -0.46
CA PRO A 100 19.98 3.77 0.48
C PRO A 100 20.96 4.87 0.89
N TYR A 101 21.21 4.99 2.20
CA TYR A 101 22.10 6.00 2.79
C TYR A 101 21.64 7.46 2.67
N ASP A 102 20.39 7.71 2.25
CA ASP A 102 19.84 9.06 2.13
C ASP A 102 18.93 9.43 3.31
N HIS A 103 19.03 10.68 3.75
CA HIS A 103 18.18 11.25 4.79
C HIS A 103 17.03 12.03 4.15
N VAL A 104 15.86 11.38 4.06
CA VAL A 104 14.66 12.02 3.52
C VAL A 104 14.05 12.97 4.54
N GLU A 105 14.28 14.27 4.34
CA GLU A 105 13.57 15.34 5.04
C GLU A 105 12.26 15.67 4.30
N LEU A 106 11.12 15.42 4.96
CA LEU A 106 9.80 15.73 4.40
C LEU A 106 9.31 17.05 4.99
N LYS A 107 8.88 17.97 4.13
CA LYS A 107 8.33 19.24 4.61
C LYS A 107 6.94 18.99 5.21
N PRO A 108 6.61 19.56 6.39
CA PRO A 108 5.29 19.36 7.01
C PRO A 108 4.12 19.73 6.09
N ILE A 109 4.31 20.71 5.21
CA ILE A 109 3.29 21.13 4.25
C ILE A 109 2.99 20.06 3.19
N GLU A 110 3.99 19.29 2.75
CA GLU A 110 3.81 18.21 1.77
C GLU A 110 3.02 17.06 2.37
N VAL A 111 3.36 16.69 3.60
CA VAL A 111 2.65 15.65 4.36
C VAL A 111 1.19 16.07 4.55
N LYS A 112 0.95 17.30 5.01
CA LYS A 112 -0.40 17.82 5.22
C LYS A 112 -1.21 17.91 3.93
N ALA A 113 -0.59 18.32 2.83
CA ALA A 113 -1.25 18.41 1.53
C ALA A 113 -1.73 17.03 1.06
N LEU A 114 -0.85 16.02 1.10
CA LEU A 114 -1.23 14.67 0.69
C LEU A 114 -2.24 14.03 1.66
N ASP A 115 -2.13 14.31 2.94
CA ASP A 115 -3.07 13.81 3.95
C ASP A 115 -4.49 14.35 3.69
N THR A 116 -4.56 15.63 3.32
CA THR A 116 -5.81 16.27 2.88
C THR A 116 -6.36 15.60 1.62
N VAL A 117 -5.50 15.31 0.63
CA VAL A 117 -5.93 14.59 -0.59
C VAL A 117 -6.51 13.22 -0.25
N PHE A 118 -5.85 12.44 0.61
CA PHE A 118 -6.39 11.14 1.04
C PHE A 118 -7.71 11.27 1.77
N MET A 119 -7.83 12.24 2.68
CA MET A 119 -9.07 12.48 3.41
C MET A 119 -10.23 12.88 2.48
N LEU A 120 -9.96 13.70 1.46
CA LEU A 120 -10.95 14.09 0.46
C LEU A 120 -11.38 12.94 -0.47
N HIS A 121 -10.53 11.92 -0.64
CA HIS A 121 -10.82 10.74 -1.47
C HIS A 121 -11.16 9.50 -0.64
N ALA A 122 -11.37 9.65 0.68
CA ALA A 122 -11.54 8.51 1.57
C ALA A 122 -12.80 7.69 1.26
N ASP A 123 -13.88 8.37 0.88
CA ASP A 123 -15.12 7.74 0.43
C ASP A 123 -15.91 8.69 -0.49
N HIS A 124 -16.72 8.12 -1.38
CA HIS A 124 -17.64 8.87 -2.22
C HIS A 124 -18.93 8.06 -2.43
N GLU A 125 -19.45 7.51 -1.33
CA GLU A 125 -20.73 6.82 -1.20
C GLU A 125 -20.95 5.71 -2.27
N GLN A 126 -22.10 5.70 -2.95
CA GLN A 126 -22.49 4.67 -3.92
C GLN A 126 -21.99 4.97 -5.34
N ASN A 127 -20.69 5.16 -5.50
CA ASN A 127 -20.07 5.24 -6.83
C ASN A 127 -19.84 3.83 -7.42
N ALA A 128 -19.51 3.77 -8.72
CA ALA A 128 -19.32 2.51 -9.44
C ALA A 128 -18.27 1.57 -8.81
N SER A 129 -17.16 2.10 -8.27
CA SER A 129 -16.16 1.27 -7.60
C SER A 129 -16.67 0.70 -6.28
N THR A 130 -17.39 1.49 -5.47
CA THR A 130 -18.02 1.00 -4.23
C THR A 130 -19.11 -0.04 -4.54
N SER A 131 -19.89 0.16 -5.60
CA SER A 131 -20.90 -0.81 -6.03
C SER A 131 -20.30 -2.13 -6.51
N THR A 132 -19.08 -2.12 -7.06
CA THR A 132 -18.37 -3.35 -7.48
C THR A 132 -17.83 -4.13 -6.27
N VAL A 133 -17.51 -3.43 -5.18
CA VAL A 133 -17.03 -4.04 -3.93
C VAL A 133 -18.17 -4.69 -3.13
N ARG A 134 -19.39 -4.15 -3.22
CA ARG A 134 -20.60 -4.68 -2.55
C ARG A 134 -21.15 -5.92 -3.24
#